data_AF-A0A3B3TRK3-F1
#
_entry.id   AF-A0A3B3TRK3-F1
#
_cell.length_a   1.000
_cell.length_b   1.000
_cell.length_c   1.000
_cell.angle_alpha   90.00
_cell.angle_beta   90.00
_cell.angle_gamma   90.00
#
_symmetry.space_group_name_H-M   'P 1'
#
loop_
_entity.id
_entity.type
_entity.pdbx_description
1 polymer ?
#
loop_
_entity_poly.entity_id
_entity_poly.type
_entity_poly.pdbx_seq_one_letter_code
_entity_poly.pdbx_strand_id
1 'polypeptide(L)'
;MNVCVCARVCVCVYVQLGLPLGCIKATVLIENVLATFEMEEILYELREHSAGLNCGIWDYSASFVNKFGHRQDFLLPDRSKYVNMEKRFLRSYMDLLVQTCHRRGALATGGMAASLLPHGQHTHAYSTVLDSVERLKLLEIKAGVDGFMVYDMNLIKPMQELFELHTEGDNQLHQLRDNVSVTPEDLLSMPSGGVTLYGLKYNIAVGVLFINAWLSGKGHFFYRGQVEDSATAEISRSQVWQWIRHQARLEDDGRVVSRQIVTELTKEVSTELGCLCPSERTEQRLHTAADMFLEVVLKRHFPEFITSYLNLDHTFLTSQNLREEEEAAVETGRQRAKL
;
A
#
# COMPACT_ATOMS: atom_id res chain seq x y z
N MET A 1 5.61 16.63 -3.97
CA MET A 1 4.79 17.39 -3.01
C MET A 1 5.73 18.33 -2.28
N ASN A 2 5.41 19.61 -2.12
CA ASN A 2 6.39 20.60 -1.70
C ASN A 2 6.53 20.57 -0.18
N VAL A 3 7.48 19.78 0.36
CA VAL A 3 7.70 19.60 1.81
C VAL A 3 7.92 20.94 2.54
N CYS A 4 8.42 21.94 1.84
CA CYS A 4 8.50 23.33 2.29
C CYS A 4 7.14 23.89 2.75
N VAL A 5 6.03 23.47 2.13
CA VAL A 5 4.68 23.86 2.54
C VAL A 5 4.34 23.26 3.91
N CYS A 6 4.66 21.98 4.15
CA CYS A 6 4.44 21.34 5.45
C CYS A 6 5.22 22.06 6.57
N ALA A 7 6.48 22.42 6.31
CA ALA A 7 7.29 23.21 7.25
C ALA A 7 6.62 24.56 7.57
N ARG A 8 6.16 25.30 6.55
CA ARG A 8 5.45 26.58 6.73
C ARG A 8 4.15 26.44 7.51
N VAL A 9 3.41 25.34 7.29
CA VAL A 9 2.20 25.05 8.07
C VAL A 9 2.53 24.85 9.54
N CYS A 10 3.59 24.08 9.87
CA CYS A 10 4.03 23.92 11.26
C CYS A 10 4.38 25.27 11.90
N VAL A 11 5.15 26.11 11.18
CA VAL A 11 5.51 27.46 11.66
C VAL A 11 4.28 28.34 11.89
N CYS A 12 3.30 28.29 10.99
CA CYS A 12 2.04 29.01 11.15
C CYS A 12 1.31 28.59 12.43
N VAL A 13 1.23 27.28 12.71
CA VAL A 13 0.59 26.75 13.92
C VAL A 13 1.32 27.22 15.18
N TYR A 14 2.66 27.21 15.19
CA TYR A 14 3.41 27.71 16.35
C TYR A 14 3.11 29.17 16.67
N VAL A 15 3.09 30.03 15.64
CA VAL A 15 2.80 31.45 15.79
C VAL A 15 1.37 31.67 16.28
N GLN A 16 0.40 30.97 15.69
CA GLN A 16 -1.02 31.09 16.03
C GLN A 16 -1.32 30.64 17.47
N LEU A 17 -0.65 29.58 17.94
CA LEU A 17 -0.91 28.96 19.24
C LEU A 17 0.10 29.36 20.33
N GLY A 18 1.11 30.17 20.02
CA GLY A 18 2.16 30.55 20.94
C GLY A 18 3.06 29.38 21.39
N LEU A 19 3.23 28.37 20.53
CA LEU A 19 4.04 27.19 20.83
C LEU A 19 5.52 27.41 20.46
N PRO A 20 6.46 26.79 21.19
CA PRO A 20 7.87 26.76 20.79
C PRO A 20 8.10 26.14 19.40
N LEU A 21 9.16 26.59 18.71
CA LEU A 21 9.60 25.99 17.46
C LEU A 21 9.97 24.52 17.69
N GLY A 22 9.51 23.64 16.79
CA GLY A 22 9.82 22.22 16.84
C GLY A 22 8.93 21.40 17.77
N CYS A 23 7.85 21.99 18.32
CA CYS A 23 6.84 21.24 19.07
C CYS A 23 6.10 20.19 18.22
N ILE A 24 5.85 20.46 16.94
CA ILE A 24 5.29 19.48 16.00
C ILE A 24 6.45 18.65 15.47
N LYS A 25 6.30 17.33 15.58
CA LYS A 25 7.20 16.34 15.02
C LYS A 25 6.50 15.52 13.94
N ALA A 26 7.19 15.29 12.83
CA ALA A 26 6.65 14.62 11.66
C ALA A 26 7.67 13.60 11.12
N THR A 27 7.22 12.37 10.93
CA THR A 27 7.95 11.34 10.17
C THR A 27 7.41 11.34 8.75
N VAL A 28 8.29 11.42 7.75
CA VAL A 28 7.88 11.46 6.34
C VAL A 28 7.97 10.07 5.72
N LEU A 29 6.88 9.59 5.14
CA LEU A 29 6.88 8.36 4.35
C LEU A 29 7.52 8.64 2.99
N ILE A 30 8.61 7.95 2.66
CA ILE A 30 9.27 8.07 1.36
C ILE A 30 8.65 7.05 0.40
N GLU A 31 7.36 7.23 0.10
CA GLU A 31 6.57 6.26 -0.66
C GLU A 31 6.34 6.67 -2.12
N ASN A 32 7.21 7.56 -2.62
CA ASN A 32 7.22 7.98 -4.02
C ASN A 32 8.64 7.85 -4.57
N VAL A 33 8.79 7.21 -5.73
CA VAL A 33 10.09 7.00 -6.39
C VAL A 33 10.91 8.27 -6.55
N LEU A 34 10.27 9.41 -6.82
CA LEU A 34 10.98 10.68 -6.97
C LEU A 34 11.48 11.22 -5.63
N ALA A 35 10.74 10.99 -4.54
CA ALA A 35 11.14 11.43 -3.20
C ALA A 35 12.40 10.73 -2.69
N THR A 36 12.71 9.53 -3.21
CA THR A 36 13.96 8.82 -2.88
C THR A 36 15.20 9.58 -3.33
N PHE A 37 15.10 10.42 -4.36
CA PHE A 37 16.22 11.23 -4.85
C PHE A 37 16.38 12.56 -4.10
N GLU A 38 15.46 12.87 -3.18
CA GLU A 38 15.40 14.15 -2.46
C GLU A 38 15.32 13.94 -0.94
N MET A 39 15.70 12.76 -0.42
CA MET A 39 15.57 12.44 1.02
C MET A 39 16.35 13.42 1.91
N GLU A 40 17.55 13.80 1.49
CA GLU A 40 18.42 14.76 2.18
C GLU A 40 17.77 16.15 2.23
N GLU A 41 17.25 16.61 1.10
CA GLU A 41 16.54 17.88 0.97
C GLU A 41 15.24 17.88 1.78
N ILE A 42 14.49 16.78 1.79
CA ILE A 42 13.28 16.60 2.60
C ILE A 42 13.61 16.75 4.10
N LEU A 43 14.67 16.07 4.57
CA LEU A 43 15.12 16.20 5.95
C LEU A 43 15.61 17.62 6.26
N TYR A 44 16.31 18.26 5.34
CA TYR A 44 16.80 19.63 5.50
C TYR A 44 15.64 20.64 5.65
N GLU A 45 14.63 20.56 4.78
CA GLU A 45 13.46 21.44 4.81
C GLU A 45 12.61 21.24 6.06
N LEU A 46 12.60 20.03 6.62
CA LEU A 46 11.89 19.70 7.87
C LEU A 46 12.80 19.64 9.09
N ARG A 47 14.06 20.09 9.06
CA ARG A 47 15.04 19.86 10.15
C ARG A 47 14.57 20.21 11.56
N GLU A 48 13.73 21.24 11.71
CA GLU A 48 13.17 21.65 13.01
C GLU A 48 12.00 20.76 13.49
N HIS A 49 11.38 20.01 12.56
CA HIS A 49 10.14 19.25 12.74
C HIS A 49 10.30 17.75 12.46
N SER A 50 11.42 17.32 11.88
CA SER A 50 11.60 15.93 11.46
C SER A 50 11.72 15.01 12.67
N ALA A 51 11.02 13.89 12.60
CA ALA A 51 11.18 12.71 13.44
C ALA A 51 11.64 11.50 12.59
N GLY A 52 12.29 11.77 11.46
CA GLY A 52 12.81 10.73 10.58
C GLY A 52 11.99 10.45 9.33
N LEU A 53 12.37 9.38 8.65
CA LEU A 53 11.73 8.89 7.43
C LEU A 53 11.20 7.47 7.64
N ASN A 54 10.20 7.09 6.85
CA ASN A 54 9.62 5.75 6.83
C ASN A 54 9.69 5.13 5.43
N CYS A 55 9.94 3.81 5.42
CA CYS A 55 10.00 2.99 4.23
C CYS A 55 8.65 2.33 3.91
N GLY A 56 7.97 2.79 2.85
CA GLY A 56 6.73 2.17 2.34
C GLY A 56 7.00 1.30 1.11
N ILE A 57 6.42 0.09 1.02
CA ILE A 57 6.65 -0.81 -0.13
C ILE A 57 5.59 -0.63 -1.23
N TRP A 58 4.30 -0.63 -0.85
CA TRP A 58 3.21 -0.68 -1.83
C TRP A 58 2.99 0.64 -2.55
N ASP A 59 2.90 1.75 -1.83
CA ASP A 59 2.80 3.08 -2.45
C ASP A 59 4.07 3.42 -3.24
N TYR A 60 5.26 3.05 -2.73
CA TYR A 60 6.51 3.19 -3.47
C TYR A 60 6.48 2.43 -4.80
N SER A 61 6.06 1.17 -4.78
CA SER A 61 5.96 0.35 -5.99
C SER A 61 4.87 0.88 -6.95
N ALA A 62 3.74 1.35 -6.42
CA ALA A 62 2.66 1.93 -7.23
C ALA A 62 3.11 3.24 -7.89
N SER A 63 3.97 4.01 -7.21
CA SER A 63 4.52 5.26 -7.74
C SER A 63 5.33 5.06 -9.03
N PHE A 64 6.01 3.91 -9.20
CA PHE A 64 6.69 3.59 -10.46
C PHE A 64 5.70 3.46 -11.62
N VAL A 65 4.57 2.81 -11.40
CA VAL A 65 3.54 2.69 -12.44
C VAL A 65 2.90 4.05 -12.72
N ASN A 66 2.63 4.85 -11.68
CA ASN A 66 2.08 6.19 -11.84
C ASN A 66 3.01 7.13 -12.64
N LYS A 67 4.33 7.10 -12.38
CA LYS A 67 5.28 8.01 -13.04
C LYS A 67 5.83 7.45 -14.36
N PHE A 68 6.05 6.15 -14.44
CA PHE A 68 6.76 5.50 -15.53
C PHE A 68 5.98 4.36 -16.21
N GLY A 69 4.73 4.10 -15.84
CA GLY A 69 3.96 2.96 -16.32
C GLY A 69 3.73 2.92 -17.83
N HIS A 70 3.98 4.02 -18.55
CA HIS A 70 3.96 4.06 -20.01
C HIS A 70 5.22 3.44 -20.65
N ARG A 71 6.31 3.24 -19.91
CA ARG A 71 7.60 2.69 -20.36
C ARG A 71 7.69 1.21 -20.04
N GLN A 72 8.13 0.41 -21.01
CA GLN A 72 8.26 -1.04 -20.84
C GLN A 72 9.41 -1.41 -19.89
N ASP A 73 10.47 -0.59 -19.81
CA ASP A 73 11.59 -0.77 -18.88
C ASP A 73 11.15 -0.82 -17.40
N PHE A 74 9.99 -0.21 -17.09
CA PHE A 74 9.41 -0.12 -15.76
C PHE A 74 8.25 -1.09 -15.53
N LEU A 75 8.15 -2.14 -16.35
CA LEU A 75 7.14 -3.19 -16.16
C LEU A 75 7.40 -3.93 -14.85
N LEU A 76 6.46 -3.81 -13.92
CA LEU A 76 6.56 -4.44 -12.61
C LEU A 76 5.98 -5.87 -12.67
N PRO A 77 6.74 -6.90 -12.27
CA PRO A 77 6.26 -8.28 -12.22
C PRO A 77 5.31 -8.50 -11.04
N ASP A 78 4.65 -9.65 -10.98
CA ASP A 78 3.73 -10.05 -9.91
C ASP A 78 4.26 -9.68 -8.51
N ARG A 79 3.54 -8.78 -7.81
CA ARG A 79 3.96 -8.28 -6.50
C ARG A 79 4.03 -9.37 -5.44
N SER A 80 3.15 -10.37 -5.51
CA SER A 80 3.09 -11.44 -4.52
C SER A 80 4.29 -12.39 -4.61
N LYS A 81 4.97 -12.44 -5.76
CA LYS A 81 6.09 -13.36 -6.01
C LYS A 81 7.44 -12.65 -6.12
N TYR A 82 7.47 -11.45 -6.71
CA TYR A 82 8.71 -10.82 -7.15
C TYR A 82 8.99 -9.46 -6.53
N VAL A 83 8.06 -8.85 -5.80
CA VAL A 83 8.26 -7.52 -5.19
C VAL A 83 8.37 -7.67 -3.68
N ASN A 84 9.60 -7.66 -3.17
CA ASN A 84 9.90 -7.75 -1.75
C ASN A 84 11.25 -7.09 -1.42
N MET A 85 11.53 -6.90 -0.13
CA MET A 85 12.73 -6.22 0.37
C MET A 85 14.06 -6.91 0.00
N GLU A 86 14.04 -8.15 -0.47
CA GLU A 86 15.25 -8.86 -0.90
C GLU A 86 15.67 -8.47 -2.33
N LYS A 87 14.77 -7.82 -3.10
CA LYS A 87 15.08 -7.33 -4.45
C LYS A 87 15.90 -6.06 -4.41
N ARG A 88 16.80 -5.92 -5.39
CA ARG A 88 17.78 -4.83 -5.50
C ARG A 88 17.17 -3.45 -5.26
N PHE A 89 16.12 -3.06 -5.98
CA PHE A 89 15.58 -1.70 -5.86
C PHE A 89 15.01 -1.37 -4.48
N LEU A 90 14.26 -2.28 -3.86
CA LEU A 90 13.71 -2.06 -2.51
C LEU A 90 14.80 -2.12 -1.44
N ARG A 91 15.75 -3.05 -1.59
CA ARG A 91 16.91 -3.13 -0.70
C ARG A 91 17.73 -1.85 -0.75
N SER A 92 18.09 -1.39 -1.95
CA SER A 92 18.85 -0.17 -2.18
C SER A 92 18.10 1.07 -1.69
N TYR A 93 16.78 1.11 -1.87
CA TYR A 93 15.92 2.15 -1.32
C TYR A 93 15.97 2.20 0.22
N MET A 94 15.83 1.08 0.91
CA MET A 94 15.93 1.03 2.38
C MET A 94 17.34 1.34 2.87
N ASP A 95 18.36 0.79 2.22
CA ASP A 95 19.76 1.04 2.53
C ASP A 95 20.09 2.55 2.43
N LEU A 96 19.60 3.22 1.37
CA LEU A 96 19.76 4.67 1.20
C LEU A 96 18.97 5.47 2.25
N LEU A 97 17.74 5.07 2.55
CA LEU A 97 16.90 5.73 3.56
C LEU A 97 17.58 5.71 4.94
N VAL A 98 18.04 4.52 5.38
CA VAL A 98 18.74 4.37 6.66
C VAL A 98 20.01 5.21 6.69
N GLN A 99 20.85 5.10 5.65
CA GLN A 99 22.10 5.86 5.56
C GLN A 99 21.83 7.38 5.64
N THR A 100 20.84 7.87 4.91
CA THR A 100 20.47 9.28 4.87
C THR A 100 19.97 9.78 6.23
N CYS A 101 19.06 9.04 6.85
CA CYS A 101 18.53 9.36 8.17
C CYS A 101 19.62 9.42 9.23
N HIS A 102 20.43 8.36 9.34
CA HIS A 102 21.43 8.24 10.41
C HIS A 102 22.54 9.29 10.29
N ARG A 103 22.95 9.62 9.06
CA ARG A 103 23.89 10.73 8.81
C ARG A 103 23.39 12.08 9.31
N ARG A 104 22.08 12.25 9.43
CA ARG A 104 21.44 13.48 9.93
C ARG A 104 20.94 13.36 11.37
N GLY A 105 21.21 12.25 12.04
CA GLY A 105 20.69 11.99 13.39
C GLY A 105 19.16 11.87 13.43
N ALA A 106 18.54 11.50 12.31
CA ALA A 106 17.11 11.28 12.20
C ALA A 106 16.81 9.78 12.19
N LEU A 107 15.61 9.39 12.63
CA LEU A 107 15.21 7.98 12.68
C LEU A 107 14.84 7.44 11.27
N ALA A 108 15.12 6.17 11.02
CA ALA A 108 14.71 5.42 9.84
C ALA A 108 13.80 4.28 10.25
N THR A 109 12.54 4.27 9.79
CA THR A 109 11.59 3.21 10.15
C THR A 109 11.23 2.34 8.93
N GLY A 110 11.07 1.04 9.17
CA GLY A 110 10.61 0.07 8.20
C GLY A 110 9.09 0.09 7.98
N GLY A 111 8.62 -0.72 7.04
CA GLY A 111 7.22 -0.72 6.60
C GLY A 111 6.28 -1.55 7.47
N MET A 112 5.05 -1.73 6.99
CA MET A 112 4.00 -2.51 7.65
C MET A 112 4.15 -4.03 7.44
N ALA A 113 4.10 -4.81 8.52
CA ALA A 113 3.71 -6.23 8.46
C ALA A 113 2.19 -6.34 8.56
N ALA A 114 1.54 -6.58 7.42
CA ALA A 114 0.09 -6.64 7.29
C ALA A 114 -0.52 -8.02 7.62
N SER A 115 0.31 -9.02 7.90
CA SER A 115 -0.12 -10.39 8.20
C SER A 115 -0.94 -10.44 9.49
N LEU A 116 -2.04 -11.19 9.45
CA LEU A 116 -2.83 -11.55 10.62
C LEU A 116 -2.40 -12.91 11.13
N LEU A 117 -2.21 -13.03 12.44
CA LEU A 117 -1.90 -14.30 13.07
C LEU A 117 -3.16 -15.17 13.15
N PRO A 118 -3.11 -16.44 12.67
CA PRO A 118 -4.20 -17.39 12.86
C PRO A 118 -4.61 -17.56 14.31
N HIS A 119 -5.88 -17.88 14.55
CA HIS A 119 -6.36 -18.15 15.90
C HIS A 119 -5.76 -19.47 16.39
N GLY A 120 -5.10 -19.46 17.55
CA GLY A 120 -4.44 -20.62 18.16
C GLY A 120 -2.91 -20.59 18.01
N GLN A 121 -2.24 -20.10 19.06
CA GLN A 121 -0.80 -19.86 19.13
C GLN A 121 0.08 -21.12 18.94
N HIS A 122 -0.50 -22.32 19.07
CA HIS A 122 0.22 -23.59 18.96
C HIS A 122 -0.04 -24.32 17.63
N THR A 123 -0.63 -23.65 16.64
CA THR A 123 -0.88 -24.24 15.33
C THR A 123 0.33 -24.06 14.41
N HIS A 124 0.54 -25.01 13.51
CA HIS A 124 1.57 -24.88 12.45
C HIS A 124 1.32 -23.64 11.56
N ALA A 125 0.06 -23.27 11.36
CA ALA A 125 -0.28 -22.06 10.61
C ALA A 125 0.19 -20.79 11.33
N TYR A 126 0.03 -20.72 12.65
CA TYR A 126 0.53 -19.62 13.47
C TYR A 126 2.04 -19.48 13.36
N SER A 127 2.80 -20.57 13.58
CA SER A 127 4.26 -20.54 13.49
C SER A 127 4.72 -20.14 12.10
N THR A 128 4.09 -20.67 11.04
CA THR A 128 4.45 -20.33 9.65
C THR A 128 4.31 -18.84 9.35
N VAL A 129 3.23 -18.20 9.81
CA VAL A 129 3.03 -16.75 9.62
C VAL A 129 4.03 -15.96 10.46
N LEU A 130 4.23 -16.34 11.71
CA LEU A 130 5.17 -15.66 12.61
C LEU A 130 6.61 -15.74 12.06
N ASP A 131 7.09 -16.93 11.72
CA ASP A 131 8.43 -17.16 11.16
C ASP A 131 8.66 -16.33 9.88
N SER A 132 7.63 -16.22 9.04
CA SER A 132 7.68 -15.40 7.82
C SER A 132 7.82 -13.90 8.14
N VAL A 133 7.04 -13.40 9.11
CA VAL A 133 7.10 -12.00 9.55
C VAL A 133 8.45 -11.71 10.20
N GLU A 134 8.92 -12.57 11.12
CA GLU A 134 10.22 -12.44 11.78
C GLU A 134 11.36 -12.43 10.78
N ARG A 135 11.34 -13.34 9.80
CA ARG A 135 12.36 -13.39 8.74
C ARG A 135 12.43 -12.07 7.97
N LEU A 136 11.28 -11.52 7.57
CA LEU A 136 11.23 -10.27 6.81
C LEU A 136 11.64 -9.07 7.68
N LYS A 137 11.18 -8.98 8.93
CA LYS A 137 11.58 -7.90 9.85
C LYS A 137 13.03 -7.96 10.25
N LEU A 138 13.62 -9.15 10.33
CA LEU A 138 15.05 -9.31 10.56
C LEU A 138 15.89 -8.73 9.41
N LEU A 139 15.40 -8.75 8.16
CA LEU A 139 16.08 -8.08 7.05
C LEU A 139 16.09 -6.55 7.25
N GLU A 140 14.98 -5.98 7.72
CA GLU A 140 14.88 -4.54 8.03
C GLU A 140 15.79 -4.17 9.21
N ILE A 141 15.77 -4.96 10.30
CA ILE A 141 16.62 -4.74 11.48
C ILE A 141 18.10 -4.78 11.08
N LYS A 142 18.51 -5.77 10.30
CA LYS A 142 19.90 -5.88 9.80
C LYS A 142 20.27 -4.77 8.82
N ALA A 143 19.28 -4.15 8.18
CA ALA A 143 19.48 -2.94 7.39
C ALA A 143 19.61 -1.68 8.26
N GLY A 144 19.45 -1.76 9.58
CA GLY A 144 19.66 -0.63 10.48
C GLY A 144 18.41 0.21 10.73
N VAL A 145 17.18 -0.29 10.49
CA VAL A 145 15.97 0.49 10.85
C VAL A 145 15.86 0.66 12.38
N ASP A 146 15.39 1.82 12.84
CA ASP A 146 15.15 2.13 14.25
C ASP A 146 13.81 1.59 14.78
N GLY A 147 12.99 1.01 13.91
CA GLY A 147 11.69 0.45 14.24
C GLY A 147 10.89 0.11 12.99
N PHE A 148 9.73 -0.52 13.16
CA PHE A 148 8.86 -0.93 12.04
C PHE A 148 7.42 -1.12 12.50
N MET A 149 6.50 -1.27 11.55
CA MET A 149 5.06 -1.31 11.81
C MET A 149 4.52 -2.74 11.74
N VAL A 150 3.54 -3.05 12.62
CA VAL A 150 2.73 -4.27 12.58
C VAL A 150 1.26 -3.89 12.69
N TYR A 151 0.38 -4.67 12.07
CA TYR A 151 -1.07 -4.48 12.21
C TYR A 151 -1.66 -5.32 13.35
N ASP A 152 -1.35 -6.61 13.39
CA ASP A 152 -1.87 -7.52 14.41
C ASP A 152 -1.18 -7.26 15.76
N MET A 153 -1.97 -7.00 16.80
CA MET A 153 -1.44 -6.74 18.15
C MET A 153 -0.66 -7.93 18.71
N ASN A 154 -0.98 -9.17 18.28
CA ASN A 154 -0.27 -10.36 18.72
C ASN A 154 1.17 -10.43 18.18
N LEU A 155 1.50 -9.63 17.16
CA LEU A 155 2.88 -9.49 16.66
C LEU A 155 3.71 -8.52 17.50
N ILE A 156 3.12 -7.64 18.32
CA ILE A 156 3.87 -6.61 19.05
C ILE A 156 4.96 -7.23 19.92
N LYS A 157 4.61 -8.19 20.77
CA LYS A 157 5.57 -8.81 21.69
C LYS A 157 6.69 -9.57 20.96
N PRO A 158 6.41 -10.52 20.03
CA PRO A 158 7.46 -11.19 19.27
C PRO A 158 8.37 -10.23 18.51
N MET A 159 7.81 -9.15 17.94
CA MET A 159 8.60 -8.15 17.23
C MET A 159 9.49 -7.30 18.13
N GLN A 160 9.03 -6.95 19.33
CA GLN A 160 9.87 -6.28 20.33
C GLN A 160 11.03 -7.18 20.76
N GLU A 161 10.76 -8.44 21.07
CA GLU A 161 11.78 -9.44 21.42
C GLU A 161 12.79 -9.64 20.27
N LEU A 162 12.31 -9.66 19.02
CA LEU A 162 13.17 -9.77 17.84
C LEU A 162 14.09 -8.55 17.68
N PHE A 163 13.58 -7.34 17.91
CA PHE A 163 14.36 -6.11 17.86
C PHE A 163 15.42 -6.09 18.97
N GLU A 164 15.01 -6.28 20.22
CA GLU A 164 15.89 -6.34 21.39
C GLU A 164 17.01 -7.38 21.25
N LEU A 165 16.72 -8.53 20.64
CA LEU A 165 17.71 -9.58 20.41
C LEU A 165 18.81 -9.19 19.41
N HIS A 166 18.51 -8.27 18.48
CA HIS A 166 19.37 -7.94 17.36
C HIS A 166 19.89 -6.50 17.36
N THR A 167 19.51 -5.67 18.33
CA THR A 167 19.92 -4.26 18.44
C THR A 167 20.45 -3.92 19.82
N GLU A 168 21.37 -2.96 19.88
CA GLU A 168 21.86 -2.40 21.14
C GLU A 168 21.14 -1.07 21.45
N GLY A 169 20.25 -1.07 22.46
CA GLY A 169 19.53 0.12 22.92
C GLY A 169 18.22 0.39 22.17
N ASP A 170 17.71 1.61 22.32
CA ASP A 170 16.37 1.99 21.85
C ASP A 170 16.28 2.26 20.33
N ASN A 171 17.43 2.41 19.64
CA ASN A 171 17.52 2.71 18.22
C ASN A 171 18.90 2.34 17.65
N GLN A 172 19.05 2.41 16.33
CA GLN A 172 20.24 2.02 15.58
C GLN A 172 20.96 3.24 14.95
N LEU A 173 20.76 4.46 15.45
CA LEU A 173 21.37 5.71 14.92
C LEU A 173 22.90 5.66 14.78
N HIS A 174 23.57 4.82 15.59
CA HIS A 174 25.01 4.61 15.53
C HIS A 174 25.47 3.88 14.25
N GLN A 175 24.55 3.21 13.54
CA GLN A 175 24.84 2.49 12.29
C GLN A 175 24.80 3.44 11.09
N LEU A 176 25.89 4.17 10.85
CA LEU A 176 25.95 5.16 9.77
C LEU A 176 25.96 4.57 8.35
N ARG A 177 26.25 3.28 8.21
CA ARG A 177 26.28 2.54 6.94
C ARG A 177 27.18 3.19 5.86
N ASP A 178 28.35 3.70 6.24
CA ASP A 178 29.29 4.34 5.29
C ASP A 178 29.84 3.38 4.22
N ASN A 179 29.70 2.07 4.41
CA ASN A 179 30.05 1.03 3.44
C ASN A 179 29.00 0.83 2.34
N VAL A 180 27.83 1.44 2.46
CA VAL A 180 26.76 1.38 1.46
C VAL A 180 26.94 2.51 0.45
N SER A 181 26.87 2.18 -0.83
CA SER A 181 26.79 3.15 -1.92
C SER A 181 25.63 2.75 -2.82
N VAL A 182 24.61 3.60 -2.86
CA VAL A 182 23.41 3.42 -3.69
C VAL A 182 23.48 4.38 -4.86
N THR A 183 23.35 3.85 -6.07
CA THR A 183 23.32 4.62 -7.31
C THR A 183 21.87 4.87 -7.76
N PRO A 184 21.62 5.91 -8.58
CA PRO A 184 20.31 6.10 -9.22
C PRO A 184 19.80 4.86 -9.96
N GLU A 185 20.70 4.11 -10.61
CA GLU A 185 20.38 2.89 -11.33
C GLU A 185 19.90 1.77 -10.41
N ASP A 186 20.46 1.68 -9.20
CA ASP A 186 19.99 0.71 -8.20
C ASP A 186 18.51 0.94 -7.86
N LEU A 187 18.13 2.21 -7.65
CA LEU A 187 16.77 2.62 -7.29
C LEU A 187 15.77 2.42 -8.43
N LEU A 188 16.21 2.57 -9.68
CA LEU A 188 15.35 2.49 -10.86
C LEU A 188 15.30 1.07 -11.49
N SER A 189 16.04 0.11 -10.93
CA SER A 189 16.12 -1.25 -11.48
C SER A 189 14.89 -2.10 -11.17
N MET A 190 14.05 -2.39 -12.17
CA MET A 190 12.90 -3.28 -11.94
C MET A 190 13.33 -4.73 -11.69
N PRO A 191 12.68 -5.45 -10.77
CA PRO A 191 12.97 -6.86 -10.55
C PRO A 191 12.58 -7.67 -11.79
N SER A 192 13.43 -8.63 -12.17
CA SER A 192 13.08 -9.61 -13.19
C SER A 192 11.97 -10.53 -12.67
N GLY A 193 10.98 -10.80 -13.51
CA GLY A 193 9.89 -11.73 -13.23
C GLY A 193 8.82 -11.64 -14.30
N GLY A 194 7.76 -12.42 -14.13
CA GLY A 194 6.57 -12.38 -14.98
C GLY A 194 5.31 -12.11 -14.19
N VAL A 195 4.18 -12.42 -14.82
CA VAL A 195 2.84 -12.29 -14.24
C VAL A 195 2.29 -13.69 -14.04
N THR A 196 1.85 -14.02 -12.83
CA THR A 196 1.16 -15.30 -12.60
C THR A 196 -0.35 -15.11 -12.70
N LEU A 197 -1.09 -16.14 -13.11
CA LEU A 197 -2.55 -16.13 -13.11
C LEU A 197 -3.08 -15.92 -11.69
N TYR A 198 -2.42 -16.51 -10.70
CA TYR A 198 -2.72 -16.30 -9.29
C TYR A 198 -2.60 -14.81 -8.91
N GLY A 199 -1.48 -14.17 -9.23
CA GLY A 199 -1.22 -12.76 -8.91
C GLY A 199 -2.19 -11.82 -9.61
N LEU A 200 -2.56 -12.14 -10.86
CA LEU A 200 -3.61 -11.42 -11.58
C LEU A 200 -4.97 -11.51 -10.88
N LYS A 201 -5.44 -12.73 -10.54
CA LYS A 201 -6.69 -12.91 -9.79
C LYS A 201 -6.63 -12.25 -8.41
N TYR A 202 -5.49 -12.34 -7.72
CA TYR A 202 -5.27 -11.72 -6.41
C TYR A 202 -5.41 -10.19 -6.48
N ASN A 203 -4.74 -9.54 -7.44
CA ASN A 203 -4.84 -8.09 -7.64
C ASN A 203 -6.25 -7.64 -8.00
N ILE A 204 -6.96 -8.41 -8.84
CA ILE A 204 -8.37 -8.14 -9.15
C ILE A 204 -9.20 -8.21 -7.87
N ALA A 205 -9.08 -9.27 -7.08
CA ALA A 205 -9.84 -9.43 -5.85
C ALA A 205 -9.58 -8.29 -4.85
N VAL A 206 -8.31 -7.92 -4.64
CA VAL A 206 -7.92 -6.80 -3.75
C VAL A 206 -8.53 -5.48 -4.23
N GLY A 207 -8.43 -5.17 -5.53
CA GLY A 207 -8.99 -3.94 -6.08
C GLY A 207 -10.52 -3.85 -5.93
N VAL A 208 -11.23 -4.94 -6.22
CA VAL A 208 -12.69 -5.02 -6.07
C VAL A 208 -13.10 -4.91 -4.58
N LEU A 209 -12.43 -5.65 -3.70
CA LEU A 209 -12.73 -5.63 -2.27
C LEU A 209 -12.45 -4.27 -1.63
N PHE A 210 -11.38 -3.58 -2.05
CA PHE A 210 -11.10 -2.22 -1.60
C PHE A 210 -12.23 -1.26 -1.98
N ILE A 211 -12.66 -1.26 -3.25
CA ILE A 211 -13.76 -0.38 -3.69
C ILE A 211 -15.05 -0.71 -2.92
N ASN A 212 -15.35 -2.00 -2.72
CA ASN A 212 -16.52 -2.40 -1.92
C ASN A 212 -16.43 -1.92 -0.46
N ALA A 213 -15.25 -1.99 0.16
CA ALA A 213 -15.01 -1.47 1.51
C ALA A 213 -15.14 0.05 1.55
N TRP A 214 -14.55 0.76 0.57
CA TRP A 214 -14.62 2.22 0.45
C TRP A 214 -16.06 2.71 0.32
N LEU A 215 -16.86 2.08 -0.55
CA LEU A 215 -18.29 2.35 -0.70
C LEU A 215 -19.11 2.07 0.56
N SER A 216 -18.56 1.31 1.51
CA SER A 216 -19.14 1.04 2.82
C SER A 216 -18.60 1.95 3.93
N GLY A 217 -17.83 2.99 3.58
CA GLY A 217 -17.20 3.90 4.53
C GLY A 217 -16.00 3.31 5.27
N LYS A 218 -15.38 2.25 4.76
CA LYS A 218 -14.21 1.58 5.37
C LYS A 218 -12.97 1.76 4.50
N GLY A 219 -11.87 2.23 5.11
CA GLY A 219 -10.58 2.41 4.43
C GLY A 219 -9.67 1.17 4.43
N HIS A 220 -10.08 0.08 5.09
CA HIS A 220 -9.33 -1.18 5.15
C HIS A 220 -10.27 -2.38 5.06
N PHE A 221 -9.72 -3.53 4.70
CA PHE A 221 -10.42 -4.80 4.63
C PHE A 221 -9.46 -5.97 4.88
N PHE A 222 -9.99 -7.18 5.00
CA PHE A 222 -9.19 -8.38 5.19
C PHE A 222 -9.30 -9.29 3.98
N TYR A 223 -8.16 -9.78 3.52
CA TYR A 223 -8.12 -10.74 2.43
C TYR A 223 -6.95 -11.70 2.60
N ARG A 224 -7.24 -13.01 2.54
CA ARG A 224 -6.25 -14.09 2.64
C ARG A 224 -5.24 -13.95 3.79
N GLY A 225 -5.75 -13.62 4.99
CA GLY A 225 -4.92 -13.53 6.20
C GLY A 225 -4.08 -12.25 6.29
N GLN A 226 -4.40 -11.22 5.50
CA GLN A 226 -3.75 -9.90 5.58
C GLN A 226 -4.80 -8.81 5.78
N VAL A 227 -4.41 -7.74 6.48
CA VAL A 227 -5.09 -6.45 6.34
C VAL A 227 -4.66 -5.79 5.05
N GLU A 228 -5.59 -5.19 4.33
CA GLU A 228 -5.33 -4.49 3.08
C GLU A 228 -5.97 -3.10 3.16
N ASP A 229 -5.31 -2.11 2.55
CA ASP A 229 -5.73 -0.70 2.54
C ASP A 229 -5.69 -0.12 1.12
N SER A 230 -5.73 1.21 1.03
CA SER A 230 -5.64 1.90 -0.26
C SER A 230 -4.31 1.65 -0.97
N ALA A 231 -3.19 1.55 -0.27
CA ALA A 231 -1.88 1.33 -0.90
C ALA A 231 -1.84 -0.03 -1.61
N THR A 232 -2.42 -1.07 -0.98
CA THR A 232 -2.52 -2.38 -1.62
C THR A 232 -3.45 -2.33 -2.85
N ALA A 233 -4.55 -1.59 -2.77
CA ALA A 233 -5.45 -1.40 -3.91
C ALA A 233 -4.77 -0.65 -5.06
N GLU A 234 -3.98 0.39 -4.74
CA GLU A 234 -3.21 1.19 -5.68
C GLU A 234 -2.23 0.35 -6.49
N ILE A 235 -1.38 -0.44 -5.81
CA ILE A 235 -0.45 -1.33 -6.51
C ILE A 235 -1.19 -2.41 -7.31
N SER A 236 -2.29 -2.95 -6.78
CA SER A 236 -3.06 -4.01 -7.44
C SER A 236 -3.67 -3.53 -8.77
N ARG A 237 -4.36 -2.37 -8.76
CA ARG A 237 -4.91 -1.79 -9.98
C ARG A 237 -3.81 -1.34 -10.96
N SER A 238 -2.68 -0.87 -10.43
CA SER A 238 -1.53 -0.39 -11.22
C SER A 238 -0.90 -1.53 -12.00
N GLN A 239 -0.67 -2.67 -11.35
CA GLN A 239 -0.14 -3.85 -12.02
C GLN A 239 -1.09 -4.36 -13.10
N VAL A 240 -2.39 -4.50 -12.80
CA VAL A 240 -3.39 -4.96 -13.79
C VAL A 240 -3.42 -4.03 -15.00
N TRP A 241 -3.48 -2.71 -14.79
CA TRP A 241 -3.45 -1.73 -15.88
C TRP A 241 -2.16 -1.83 -16.71
N GLN A 242 -1.00 -1.93 -16.04
CA GLN A 242 0.29 -2.00 -16.70
C GLN A 242 0.46 -3.29 -17.51
N TRP A 243 -0.01 -4.43 -16.98
CA TRP A 243 0.04 -5.73 -17.64
C TRP A 243 -0.85 -5.78 -18.89
N ILE A 244 -2.04 -5.16 -18.85
CA ILE A 244 -2.89 -4.98 -20.04
C ILE A 244 -2.17 -4.10 -21.07
N ARG A 245 -1.61 -2.97 -20.63
CA ARG A 245 -0.98 -1.98 -21.51
C ARG A 245 0.21 -2.56 -22.27
N HIS A 246 1.07 -3.29 -21.57
CA HIS A 246 2.31 -3.86 -22.13
C HIS A 246 2.14 -5.29 -22.63
N GLN A 247 0.91 -5.81 -22.65
CA GLN A 247 0.62 -7.17 -23.12
C GLN A 247 1.49 -8.22 -22.43
N ALA A 248 1.61 -8.11 -21.09
CA ALA A 248 2.42 -9.03 -20.30
C ALA A 248 1.93 -10.48 -20.49
N ARG A 249 2.85 -11.43 -20.46
CA ARG A 249 2.52 -12.85 -20.61
C ARG A 249 2.39 -13.52 -19.26
N LEU A 250 1.36 -14.35 -19.12
CA LEU A 250 1.20 -15.22 -17.97
C LEU A 250 2.31 -16.28 -17.97
N GLU A 251 2.95 -16.48 -16.82
CA GLU A 251 3.96 -17.52 -16.63
C GLU A 251 3.37 -18.92 -16.78
N ASP A 252 2.12 -19.09 -16.38
CA ASP A 252 1.45 -20.38 -16.27
C ASP A 252 1.18 -21.03 -17.64
N ASP A 253 0.80 -20.24 -18.65
CA ASP A 253 0.36 -20.74 -19.96
C ASP A 253 0.73 -19.84 -21.15
N GLY A 254 1.45 -18.74 -20.92
CA GLY A 254 1.90 -17.84 -21.98
C GLY A 254 0.82 -16.93 -22.58
N ARG A 255 -0.44 -17.01 -22.11
CA ARG A 255 -1.51 -16.11 -22.55
C ARG A 255 -1.14 -14.66 -22.26
N VAL A 256 -1.53 -13.78 -23.17
CA VAL A 256 -1.31 -12.34 -23.03
C VAL A 256 -2.41 -11.75 -22.16
N VAL A 257 -2.02 -11.03 -21.11
CA VAL A 257 -2.94 -10.26 -20.28
C VAL A 257 -3.58 -9.18 -21.15
N SER A 258 -4.87 -9.36 -21.44
CA SER A 258 -5.66 -8.49 -22.29
C SER A 258 -6.88 -7.97 -21.54
N ARG A 259 -7.54 -6.95 -22.10
CA ARG A 259 -8.81 -6.42 -21.56
C ARG A 259 -9.84 -7.54 -21.38
N GLN A 260 -9.93 -8.44 -22.36
CA GLN A 260 -10.88 -9.56 -22.33
C GLN A 260 -10.59 -10.51 -21.16
N ILE A 261 -9.34 -10.96 -21.02
CA ILE A 261 -8.97 -11.87 -19.91
C ILE A 261 -9.25 -11.22 -18.56
N VAL A 262 -8.92 -9.93 -18.40
CA VAL A 262 -9.17 -9.23 -17.13
C VAL A 262 -10.67 -9.12 -16.84
N THR A 263 -11.50 -8.79 -17.85
CA THR A 263 -12.97 -8.76 -17.68
C THR A 263 -13.54 -10.13 -17.31
N GLU A 264 -13.08 -11.21 -17.94
CA GLU A 264 -13.52 -12.58 -17.63
C GLU A 264 -13.12 -12.99 -16.22
N LEU A 265 -11.86 -12.74 -15.83
CA LEU A 265 -11.35 -13.03 -14.49
C LEU A 265 -12.02 -12.19 -13.41
N THR A 266 -12.36 -10.93 -13.70
CA THR A 266 -13.13 -10.10 -12.75
C THR A 266 -14.51 -10.69 -12.49
N LYS A 267 -15.20 -11.19 -13.51
CA LYS A 267 -16.49 -11.87 -13.31
C LYS A 267 -16.34 -13.13 -12.46
N GLU A 268 -15.34 -13.95 -12.76
CA GLU A 268 -15.04 -15.17 -11.98
C GLU A 268 -14.77 -14.84 -10.51
N VAL A 269 -13.87 -13.89 -10.24
CA VAL A 269 -13.54 -13.43 -8.89
C VAL A 269 -14.76 -12.82 -8.18
N SER A 270 -15.59 -12.04 -8.87
CA SER A 270 -16.82 -11.49 -8.29
C SER A 270 -17.81 -12.58 -7.89
N THR A 271 -17.94 -13.64 -8.69
CA THR A 271 -18.77 -14.80 -8.33
C THR A 271 -18.21 -15.53 -7.11
N GLU A 272 -16.90 -15.80 -7.07
CA GLU A 272 -16.24 -16.43 -5.91
C GLU A 272 -16.44 -15.63 -4.62
N LEU A 273 -16.27 -14.30 -4.69
CA LEU A 273 -16.46 -13.41 -3.55
C LEU A 273 -17.95 -13.21 -3.19
N GLY A 274 -18.85 -13.27 -4.17
CA GLY A 274 -20.29 -13.18 -3.98
C GLY A 274 -20.85 -14.30 -3.10
N CYS A 275 -20.32 -15.53 -3.24
CA CYS A 275 -20.67 -16.67 -2.39
C CYS A 275 -20.40 -16.45 -0.89
N LEU A 276 -19.54 -15.50 -0.53
CA LEU A 276 -19.19 -15.14 0.85
C LEU A 276 -20.03 -13.97 1.39
N CYS A 277 -20.89 -13.37 0.56
CA CYS A 277 -21.69 -12.23 0.94
C CYS A 277 -22.88 -12.67 1.82
N PRO A 278 -23.13 -12.00 2.97
CA PRO A 278 -24.21 -12.37 3.88
C PRO A 278 -25.61 -11.99 3.39
N SER A 279 -25.70 -11.16 2.35
CA SER A 279 -26.96 -10.66 1.81
C SER A 279 -26.84 -10.25 0.34
N GLU A 280 -27.96 -10.29 -0.37
CA GLU A 280 -28.09 -9.84 -1.77
C GLU A 280 -27.63 -8.39 -1.95
N ARG A 281 -27.91 -7.51 -0.98
CA ARG A 281 -27.44 -6.12 -0.99
C ARG A 281 -25.91 -6.04 -1.00
N THR A 282 -25.24 -6.90 -0.23
CA THR A 282 -23.77 -6.92 -0.17
C THR A 282 -23.18 -7.43 -1.48
N GLU A 283 -23.83 -8.42 -2.09
CA GLU A 283 -23.48 -8.96 -3.40
C GLU A 283 -23.65 -7.91 -4.52
N GLN A 284 -24.76 -7.16 -4.53
CA GLN A 284 -24.97 -6.07 -5.50
C GLN A 284 -23.92 -4.95 -5.39
N ARG A 285 -23.51 -4.59 -4.16
CA ARG A 285 -22.42 -3.62 -3.96
C ARG A 285 -21.08 -4.17 -4.44
N LEU A 286 -20.82 -5.45 -4.24
CA LEU A 286 -19.62 -6.11 -4.75
C LEU A 286 -19.58 -6.11 -6.28
N HIS A 287 -20.71 -6.36 -6.95
CA HIS A 287 -20.82 -6.24 -8.41
C HIS A 287 -20.55 -4.80 -8.88
N THR A 288 -21.14 -3.81 -8.20
CA THR A 288 -20.87 -2.39 -8.48
C THR A 288 -19.36 -2.09 -8.35
N ALA A 289 -18.72 -2.59 -7.30
CA ALA A 289 -17.28 -2.43 -7.09
C ALA A 289 -16.43 -3.10 -8.19
N ALA A 290 -16.89 -4.24 -8.72
CA ALA A 290 -16.24 -4.93 -9.82
C ALA A 290 -16.31 -4.15 -11.14
N ASP A 291 -17.47 -3.58 -11.45
CA ASP A 291 -17.64 -2.71 -12.62
C ASP A 291 -16.76 -1.46 -12.52
N MET A 292 -16.70 -0.85 -11.33
CA MET A 292 -15.84 0.30 -11.05
C MET A 292 -14.35 -0.06 -11.17
N PHE A 293 -13.94 -1.22 -10.65
CA PHE A 293 -12.58 -1.70 -10.81
C PHE A 293 -12.20 -1.84 -12.28
N LEU A 294 -13.06 -2.48 -13.08
CA LEU A 294 -12.86 -2.61 -14.53
C LEU A 294 -12.77 -1.26 -15.21
N GLU A 295 -13.62 -0.31 -14.86
CA GLU A 295 -13.56 1.04 -15.43
C GLU A 295 -12.18 1.68 -15.21
N VAL A 296 -11.64 1.59 -13.99
CA VAL A 296 -10.34 2.16 -13.64
C VAL A 296 -9.19 1.48 -14.39
N VAL A 297 -9.10 0.15 -14.35
CA VAL A 297 -7.96 -0.58 -14.95
C VAL A 297 -8.01 -0.63 -16.48
N LEU A 298 -9.17 -0.35 -17.08
CA LEU A 298 -9.35 -0.31 -18.53
C LEU A 298 -9.23 1.12 -19.11
N LYS A 299 -9.07 2.17 -18.30
CA LYS A 299 -8.88 3.53 -18.82
C LYS A 299 -7.57 3.65 -19.60
N ARG A 300 -7.62 4.44 -20.68
CA ARG A 300 -6.43 4.78 -21.48
C ARG A 300 -5.44 5.63 -20.69
N HIS A 301 -5.97 6.61 -19.95
CA HIS A 301 -5.21 7.45 -19.04
C HIS A 301 -5.46 6.95 -17.62
N PHE A 302 -4.41 6.44 -16.98
CA PHE A 302 -4.50 5.86 -15.65
C PHE A 302 -4.71 6.98 -14.62
N PRO A 303 -5.78 6.94 -13.81
CA PRO A 303 -5.96 7.90 -12.73
C PRO A 303 -4.79 7.82 -11.75
N GLU A 304 -4.29 8.97 -11.27
CA GLU A 304 -3.13 9.00 -10.36
C GLU A 304 -3.45 8.33 -9.02
N PHE A 305 -4.65 8.59 -8.48
CA PHE A 305 -5.14 7.98 -7.24
C PHE A 305 -6.54 7.41 -7.41
N ILE A 306 -6.75 6.18 -6.94
CA ILE A 306 -8.07 5.54 -6.91
C ILE A 306 -9.01 6.32 -5.98
N THR A 307 -8.51 6.83 -4.87
CA THR A 307 -9.34 7.54 -3.88
C THR A 307 -9.88 8.86 -4.42
N SER A 308 -9.07 9.64 -5.15
CA SER A 308 -9.54 10.83 -5.86
C SER A 308 -10.59 10.46 -6.91
N TYR A 309 -10.38 9.36 -7.63
CA TYR A 309 -11.33 8.86 -8.62
C TYR A 309 -12.68 8.48 -8.00
N LEU A 310 -12.66 7.72 -6.89
CA LEU A 310 -13.85 7.29 -6.17
C LEU A 310 -14.61 8.45 -5.52
N ASN A 311 -13.91 9.50 -5.08
CA ASN A 311 -14.53 10.64 -4.39
C ASN A 311 -15.07 11.72 -5.34
N LEU A 312 -14.45 11.94 -6.51
CA LEU A 312 -14.72 13.12 -7.35
C LEU A 312 -15.59 12.82 -8.57
N ASP A 313 -15.60 11.59 -9.08
CA ASP A 313 -16.31 11.31 -10.32
C ASP A 313 -17.83 11.16 -10.05
N HIS A 314 -18.59 12.10 -10.60
CA HIS A 314 -20.03 12.29 -10.37
C HIS A 314 -20.86 11.05 -10.65
N THR A 315 -20.40 10.18 -11.55
CA THR A 315 -21.06 8.90 -11.86
C THR A 315 -21.29 8.07 -10.58
N PHE A 316 -20.37 8.17 -9.62
CA PHE A 316 -20.43 7.44 -8.35
C PHE A 316 -21.35 8.10 -7.31
N LEU A 317 -21.34 9.44 -7.22
CA LEU A 317 -22.20 10.21 -6.31
C LEU A 317 -23.69 10.05 -6.65
N THR A 318 -24.05 10.02 -7.94
CA THR A 318 -25.44 9.77 -8.35
C THR A 318 -25.92 8.37 -7.96
N SER A 319 -25.04 7.36 -8.01
CA SER A 319 -25.40 5.99 -7.61
C SER A 319 -25.60 5.84 -6.09
N GLN A 320 -24.91 6.64 -5.27
CA GLN A 320 -25.12 6.69 -3.83
C GLN A 320 -26.38 7.51 -3.48
N ASN A 321 -26.56 8.69 -4.07
CA ASN A 321 -27.70 9.57 -3.78
C ASN A 321 -29.04 8.93 -4.19
N LEU A 322 -29.11 8.29 -5.36
CA LEU A 322 -30.33 7.56 -5.78
C LEU A 322 -30.68 6.43 -4.79
N ARG A 323 -29.67 5.82 -4.15
CA ARG A 323 -29.86 4.74 -3.17
C ARG A 323 -30.25 5.26 -1.78
N GLU A 324 -29.71 6.40 -1.34
CA GLU A 324 -30.16 7.06 -0.11
C GLU A 324 -31.62 7.53 -0.21
N GLU A 325 -32.03 8.02 -1.38
CA GLU A 325 -33.41 8.40 -1.67
C GLU A 325 -34.37 7.19 -1.69
N GLU A 326 -33.93 6.04 -2.25
CA GLU A 326 -34.69 4.78 -2.20
C GLU A 326 -34.82 4.23 -0.76
N GLU A 327 -33.77 4.32 0.07
CA GLU A 327 -33.81 3.91 1.47
C GLU A 327 -34.79 4.75 2.30
N ALA A 328 -34.77 6.07 2.11
CA ALA A 328 -35.73 6.98 2.75
C ALA A 328 -37.18 6.68 2.33
N ALA A 329 -37.40 6.28 1.08
CA ALA A 329 -38.72 5.91 0.56
C ALA A 329 -39.25 4.56 1.11
N VAL A 330 -38.37 3.57 1.27
CA VAL A 330 -38.74 2.25 1.84
C VAL A 330 -39.05 2.35 3.34
N GLU A 331 -38.32 3.18 4.08
CA GLU A 331 -38.52 3.38 5.52
C GLU A 331 -39.81 4.17 5.81
N THR A 332 -40.11 5.20 5.02
CA THR A 332 -41.41 5.90 5.07
C THR A 332 -42.59 5.03 4.62
N GLY A 333 -42.39 4.15 3.64
CA GLY A 333 -43.39 3.15 3.24
C GLY A 333 -43.73 2.14 4.34
N ARG A 334 -42.73 1.68 5.09
CA ARG A 334 -42.92 0.77 6.25
C ARG A 334 -43.60 1.45 7.44
N GLN A 335 -43.41 2.75 7.64
CA GLN A 335 -44.13 3.52 8.66
C GLN A 335 -45.60 3.76 8.29
N ARG A 336 -45.90 4.00 7.01
CA ARG A 336 -47.29 4.15 6.52
C ARG A 336 -48.10 2.86 6.51
N ALA A 337 -47.46 1.69 6.36
CA ALA A 337 -48.13 0.39 6.42
C ALA A 337 -48.39 -0.12 7.86
N LYS A 338 -47.92 0.62 8.88
CA LYS A 338 -48.11 0.32 10.32
C LYS A 338 -49.15 1.23 11.00
N LEU A 339 -49.77 2.14 10.25
CA LEU A 339 -50.94 2.94 10.61
C LEU A 339 -52.14 2.43 9.80
#